data_AF-A0A0Q4EZW3-F1
#
_entry.id   AF-A0A0Q4EZW3-F1
#
_cell.length_a   1.000
_cell.length_b   1.000
_cell.length_c   1.000
_cell.angle_alpha   90.00
_cell.angle_beta   90.00
_cell.angle_gamma   90.00
#
_symmetry.space_group_name_H-M   'P 1'
#
loop_
_entity.id
_entity.type
_entity.pdbx_description
1 polymer ?
#
loop_
_entity_poly.entity_id
_entity_poly.type
_entity_poly.pdbx_seq_one_letter_code
_entity_poly.pdbx_strand_id
1 'polypeptide(L)' 'MALLVSSETLQRRDELLQVAAIRIAPLLDAQELGKATDDELARLQAWRLYRVELNRLDKQAGFPSSIDWPVAPTQ' A
#
# COMPACT_ATOMS: atom_id res chain seq x y z
N MET A 1 25.54 3.18 -8.98
CA MET A 1 24.27 2.87 -9.68
C MET A 1 23.25 2.19 -8.77
N ALA A 2 23.60 1.15 -8.00
CA ALA A 2 22.67 0.48 -7.07
C ALA A 2 21.98 1.40 -6.02
N LEU A 3 22.72 2.38 -5.45
CA LEU A 3 22.18 3.35 -4.47
C LEU A 3 21.13 4.31 -5.06
N LEU A 4 21.22 4.64 -6.36
CA LEU A 4 20.27 5.53 -7.03
C LEU A 4 18.96 4.80 -7.33
N VAL A 5 19.06 3.55 -7.80
CA VAL A 5 17.91 2.67 -8.09
C VAL A 5 17.12 2.37 -6.80
N SER A 6 17.79 2.19 -5.67
CA SER A 6 17.09 2.05 -4.38
C SER A 6 16.35 3.33 -3.97
N SER A 7 16.85 4.52 -4.30
CA SER A 7 16.19 5.80 -3.97
C SER A 7 14.89 5.99 -4.76
N GLU A 8 14.92 5.76 -6.08
CA GLU A 8 13.73 5.85 -6.94
C GLU A 8 12.67 4.82 -6.56
N THR A 9 13.12 3.61 -6.21
CA THR A 9 12.25 2.54 -5.70
C THR A 9 11.54 2.96 -4.42
N LEU A 10 12.28 3.50 -3.44
CA LEU A 10 11.71 3.92 -2.17
C LEU A 10 10.77 5.12 -2.35
N GLN A 11 11.11 6.06 -3.24
CA GLN A 11 10.21 7.16 -3.58
C GLN A 11 8.88 6.64 -4.16
N ARG A 12 8.94 5.74 -5.14
CA ARG A 12 7.72 5.14 -5.72
C ARG A 12 6.90 4.38 -4.68
N ARG A 13 7.55 3.64 -3.77
CA ARG A 13 6.87 2.97 -2.65
C ARG A 13 6.13 3.99 -1.79
N ASP A 14 6.78 5.11 -1.45
CA ASP A 14 6.21 6.13 -0.58
C ASP A 14 5.03 6.87 -1.26
N GLU A 15 5.11 7.15 -2.56
CA GLU A 15 4.00 7.68 -3.36
C GLU A 15 2.77 6.72 -3.33
N LEU A 16 3.00 5.42 -3.49
CA LEU A 16 1.94 4.41 -3.41
C LEU A 16 1.35 4.28 -1.99
N LEU A 17 2.19 4.42 -0.96
CA LEU A 17 1.75 4.46 0.44
C LEU A 17 0.89 5.69 0.73
N GLN A 18 1.20 6.85 0.14
CA GLN A 18 0.39 8.07 0.25
C GLN A 18 -0.99 7.87 -0.39
N VAL A 19 -1.06 7.29 -1.60
CA VAL A 19 -2.33 6.96 -2.26
C VAL A 19 -3.17 6.04 -1.37
N ALA A 20 -2.57 4.98 -0.83
CA ALA A 20 -3.28 4.07 0.06
C ALA A 20 -3.75 4.76 1.35
N ALA A 21 -2.98 5.68 1.92
CA ALA A 21 -3.39 6.45 3.09
C ALA A 21 -4.64 7.29 2.82
N ILE A 22 -4.71 7.96 1.66
CA ILE A 22 -5.89 8.75 1.24
C ILE A 22 -7.14 7.86 1.10
N ARG A 23 -6.98 6.62 0.59
CA ARG A 23 -8.11 5.68 0.44
C ARG A 23 -8.56 5.06 1.77
N ILE A 24 -7.63 4.83 2.68
CA ILE A 24 -7.91 4.21 3.99
C ILE A 24 -8.62 5.19 4.94
N ALA A 25 -8.29 6.48 4.90
CA ALA A 25 -8.83 7.48 5.84
C ALA A 25 -10.38 7.45 5.95
N PRO A 26 -11.16 7.60 4.87
CA PRO A 26 -12.62 7.56 4.98
C PRO A 26 -13.18 6.20 5.42
N LEU A 27 -12.49 5.10 5.10
CA LEU A 27 -12.91 3.75 5.51
C LEU A 27 -12.67 3.52 7.01
N LEU A 28 -11.59 4.09 7.55
CA LEU A 28 -11.33 4.12 8.98
C LEU A 28 -12.38 4.94 9.71
N ASP A 29 -12.71 6.13 9.20
CA ASP A 29 -13.76 6.98 9.79
C ASP A 29 -15.10 6.25 9.84
N ALA A 30 -15.49 5.57 8.74
CA ALA A 30 -16.70 4.76 8.69
C ALA A 30 -16.65 3.59 9.69
N GLN A 31 -15.50 2.91 9.82
CA GLN A 31 -15.32 1.83 10.79
C GLN A 31 -15.43 2.34 12.24
N GLU A 32 -14.76 3.45 12.56
CA GLU A 32 -14.74 4.05 13.89
C GLU A 32 -16.11 4.57 14.33
N LEU A 33 -16.86 5.16 13.39
CA LEU A 33 -18.23 5.64 13.65
C LEU A 33 -19.28 4.51 13.65
N GLY A 34 -18.87 3.26 13.42
CA GLY A 34 -19.79 2.12 13.33
C GLY A 34 -20.74 2.19 12.13
N LYS A 35 -20.30 2.86 11.05
CA LYS A 35 -21.08 3.10 9.82
C LYS A 35 -20.57 2.33 8.61
N ALA A 36 -19.44 1.64 8.74
CA ALA A 36 -18.85 0.88 7.65
C ALA A 36 -19.78 -0.24 7.17
N THR A 37 -19.99 -0.31 5.85
CA THR A 37 -20.62 -1.46 5.21
C THR A 37 -19.64 -2.64 5.11
N ASP A 38 -20.15 -3.85 4.85
CA ASP A 38 -19.30 -5.03 4.63
C ASP A 38 -18.32 -4.80 3.45
N ASP A 39 -18.76 -4.12 2.40
CA ASP A 39 -17.91 -3.74 1.27
C ASP A 39 -16.80 -2.76 1.69
N GLU A 40 -17.12 -1.78 2.54
CA GLU A 40 -16.12 -0.84 3.08
C GLU A 40 -15.09 -1.54 3.96
N LEU A 41 -15.51 -2.52 4.77
CA LEU A 41 -14.62 -3.33 5.58
C LEU A 41 -13.71 -4.21 4.70
N ALA A 42 -14.24 -4.83 3.65
CA ALA A 42 -13.47 -5.60 2.69
C ALA A 42 -12.43 -4.73 1.97
N ARG A 43 -12.83 -3.52 1.55
CA ARG A 43 -11.90 -2.54 0.95
C ARG A 43 -10.83 -2.09 1.94
N LEU A 44 -11.20 -1.82 3.18
CA LEU A 44 -10.25 -1.42 4.22
C LEU A 44 -9.20 -2.51 4.44
N GLN A 45 -9.63 -3.78 4.48
CA GLN A 45 -8.73 -4.92 4.58
C GLN A 45 -7.78 -5.01 3.37
N ALA A 46 -8.31 -4.91 2.15
CA ALA A 46 -7.50 -4.96 0.93
C ALA A 46 -6.44 -3.84 0.87
N TRP A 47 -6.82 -2.61 1.20
CA TRP A 47 -5.89 -1.48 1.26
C TRP A 47 -4.83 -1.61 2.37
N ARG A 48 -5.20 -2.15 3.53
CA ARG A 48 -4.24 -2.45 4.62
C ARG A 48 -3.24 -3.53 4.20
N LEU A 49 -3.70 -4.61 3.55
CA LEU A 49 -2.82 -5.64 3.01
C LEU A 49 -1.86 -5.06 1.97
N TYR A 50 -2.36 -4.26 1.03
CA TYR A 50 -1.55 -3.57 0.04
C TYR A 50 -0.42 -2.72 0.67
N ARG A 51 -0.71 -1.94 1.72
CA ARG A 51 0.31 -1.19 2.46
C ARG A 51 1.34 -2.09 3.13
N VAL A 52 0.92 -3.23 3.68
CA VAL A 52 1.83 -4.19 4.31
C VAL A 52 2.81 -4.76 3.27
N GLU A 53 2.32 -5.13 2.09
CA GLU A 53 3.15 -5.66 1.02
C GLU A 53 4.11 -4.59 0.45
N LEU A 54 3.65 -3.35 0.29
CA LEU A 54 4.54 -2.22 -0.08
C LEU A 54 5.67 -2.00 0.94
N ASN A 55 5.40 -2.16 2.24
CA ASN A 55 6.42 -2.03 3.29
C ASN A 55 7.39 -3.21 3.36
N ARG A 56 7.17 -4.26 2.58
CA ARG A 56 8.01 -5.48 2.56
C ARG A 56 8.76 -5.66 1.25
N LEU A 57 8.72 -4.69 0.33
CA LEU A 57 9.44 -4.78 -0.95
C LEU A 57 10.94 -5.00 -0.75
N ASP A 58 11.53 -4.44 0.31
CA ASP A 58 12.93 -4.61 0.70
C ASP A 58 13.29 -6.05 1.13
N LYS A 59 12.28 -6.87 1.43
CA LYS A 59 12.44 -8.29 1.78
C LYS A 59 12.37 -9.22 0.57
N GLN A 60 12.07 -8.70 -0.62
CA GLN A 60 12.08 -9.49 -1.84
C GLN A 60 13.51 -9.83 -2.24
N ALA A 61 13.74 -11.06 -2.70
CA ALA A 61 15.07 -11.50 -3.15
C ALA A 61 15.63 -10.67 -4.30
N GLY A 62 14.77 -10.05 -5.12
CA GLY A 62 15.16 -9.22 -6.26
C GLY A 62 15.40 -7.75 -5.93
N PHE A 63 15.15 -7.29 -4.70
CA PHE A 63 15.29 -5.88 -4.36
C PHE A 63 16.74 -5.38 -4.45
N PRO A 64 17.01 -4.16 -4.95
CA PRO A 64 16.07 -3.19 -5.55
C PRO A 64 15.93 -3.34 -7.08
N SER A 65 16.55 -4.36 -7.69
CA SER A 65 16.69 -4.46 -9.15
C SER A 65 15.50 -5.10 -9.87
N SER A 66 14.78 -6.00 -9.21
CA SER A 66 13.61 -6.71 -9.73
C SER A 66 12.58 -6.80 -8.61
N ILE A 67 11.49 -6.04 -8.73
CA ILE A 67 10.49 -5.88 -7.67
C ILE A 67 9.14 -6.29 -8.20
N ASP A 68 8.52 -7.24 -7.51
CA ASP A 68 7.14 -7.63 -7.71
C ASP A 68 6.24 -6.65 -6.95
N TRP A 69 5.76 -5.63 -7.64
CA TRP A 69 4.89 -4.62 -7.05
C TRP A 69 3.50 -5.20 -6.76
N PRO A 70 2.96 -5.04 -5.54
CA PRO A 70 1.60 -5.48 -5.27
C PRO A 70 0.62 -4.71 -6.14
N VAL A 71 -0.49 -5.36 -6.48
CA VAL A 71 -1.57 -4.72 -7.26
C VAL A 71 -2.43 -3.89 -6.31
N ALA A 72 -2.63 -2.62 -6.64
CA ALA A 72 -3.51 -1.75 -5.87
C ALA A 72 -4.95 -2.28 -5.91
N PRO A 73 -5.69 -2.31 -4.78
CA PRO A 73 -7.10 -2.67 -4.78
C PRO A 73 -7.90 -1.77 -5.71
N THR A 74 -8.83 -2.36 -6.46
CA THR A 74 -9.86 -1.59 -7.17
C THR A 74 -10.87 -1.04 -6.18
N GLN A 75 -11.47 0.11 -6.51
CA GLN A 75 -12.48 0.76 -5.68
C GLN A 75 -13.66 -0.14 -5.34
#